data_AF-A0A957TXZ8-F1
#
_entry.id   AF-A0A957TXZ8-F1
#
_cell.length_a   1.000
_cell.length_b   1.000
_cell.length_c   1.000
_cell.angle_alpha   90.00
_cell.angle_beta   90.00
_cell.angle_gamma   90.00
#
_symmetry.space_group_name_H-M   'P 1'
#
loop_
_entity.id
_entity.type
_entity.pdbx_description
1 polymer ?
#
loop_
_entity_poly.entity_id
_entity_poly.type
_entity_poly.pdbx_seq_one_letter_code
_entity_poly.pdbx_strand_id
1 'polypeptide(L)'
;LEGPVDFVLADGPPERVGRAAILPALWEMLAADWELWLDDGCRAHEQACLAGWQQRYEFCHQLEQFDAKGLYRLSARPAPPTFTLPPRLRGHLALSILTGSRLPLLQQTLATLEREAPALLAESTVLVMVNGADAQTAAFVKRLPYVDHQISHQAAIQPIGVATSQLVDRALQSRAIDYLLHLEDDWALRTLDGHWLARAHQILAEQPGVGQVRLRHQSETVLPYHMVTRAPIHWLDQGEQRYAQSAHFTFNPSLIRATDARRIYPCRDERQAQVKFLQMGLATVQLQPGAFHHLGAQQSLRQRLKRH
;
A
#
# COMPACT_ATOMS: atom_id res chain seq x y z
N LEU A 1 -32.81 -7.56 14.33
CA LEU A 1 -32.00 -6.45 13.80
C LEU A 1 -32.97 -5.30 13.57
N GLU A 2 -32.76 -4.16 14.22
CA GLU A 2 -33.58 -2.97 13.99
C GLU A 2 -32.82 -2.05 13.05
N GLY A 3 -33.40 -1.77 11.89
CA GLY A 3 -32.81 -0.92 10.85
C GLY A 3 -32.19 -1.69 9.67
N PRO A 4 -31.87 -0.96 8.58
CA PRO A 4 -31.23 -1.53 7.40
C PRO A 4 -29.80 -1.99 7.68
N VAL A 5 -29.39 -3.08 7.06
CA VAL A 5 -28.07 -3.72 7.18
C VAL A 5 -27.18 -3.20 6.06
N ASP A 6 -26.11 -2.50 6.42
CA ASP A 6 -25.11 -1.95 5.51
C ASP A 6 -23.96 -2.92 5.21
N PHE A 7 -23.66 -3.85 6.11
CA PHE A 7 -22.61 -4.84 5.93
C PHE A 7 -23.00 -6.25 6.41
N VAL A 8 -22.66 -7.26 5.60
CA VAL A 8 -22.87 -8.68 5.91
C VAL A 8 -21.59 -9.45 5.65
N LEU A 9 -21.10 -10.22 6.62
CA LEU A 9 -20.08 -11.24 6.39
C LEU A 9 -20.72 -12.63 6.51
N ALA A 10 -20.67 -13.39 5.42
CA ALA A 10 -21.17 -14.75 5.32
C ALA A 10 -19.99 -15.75 5.34
N ASP A 11 -19.74 -16.31 6.53
CA ASP A 11 -18.73 -17.36 6.79
C ASP A 11 -19.41 -18.68 7.24
N GLY A 12 -18.80 -19.83 6.93
CA GLY A 12 -19.22 -21.17 7.32
C GLY A 12 -20.45 -21.78 6.58
N PRO A 13 -20.69 -23.10 6.70
CA PRO A 13 -21.82 -23.78 6.06
C PRO A 13 -23.04 -23.82 6.99
N PRO A 14 -24.27 -23.49 6.53
CA PRO A 14 -25.47 -23.95 7.22
C PRO A 14 -25.92 -25.29 6.65
N GLU A 15 -25.98 -26.28 7.53
CA GLU A 15 -26.49 -27.62 7.27
C GLU A 15 -27.91 -27.54 6.67
N ARG A 16 -28.05 -27.94 5.40
CA ARG A 16 -29.29 -28.25 4.63
C ARG A 16 -29.85 -27.23 3.63
N VAL A 17 -29.84 -25.91 3.85
CA VAL A 17 -30.32 -24.90 2.85
C VAL A 17 -29.19 -24.03 2.28
N GLY A 18 -28.02 -24.03 2.93
CA GLY A 18 -26.79 -23.46 2.41
C GLY A 18 -26.72 -21.93 2.39
N ARG A 19 -25.54 -21.43 1.99
CA ARG A 19 -25.25 -20.00 1.78
C ARG A 19 -26.21 -19.37 0.77
N ALA A 20 -26.82 -20.16 -0.12
CA ALA A 20 -27.82 -19.74 -1.10
C ALA A 20 -29.03 -18.99 -0.52
N ALA A 21 -29.38 -19.20 0.76
CA ALA A 21 -30.49 -18.51 1.41
C ALA A 21 -30.11 -17.15 2.02
N ILE A 22 -28.82 -16.83 2.17
CA ILE A 22 -28.36 -15.63 2.89
C ILE A 22 -28.85 -14.35 2.22
N LEU A 23 -28.52 -14.14 0.94
CA LEU A 23 -28.93 -12.93 0.23
C LEU A 23 -30.45 -12.80 0.14
N PRO A 24 -31.23 -13.85 -0.21
CA PRO A 24 -32.69 -13.80 -0.16
C PRO A 24 -33.27 -13.43 1.20
N ALA A 25 -32.71 -13.96 2.29
CA ALA A 25 -33.21 -13.70 3.65
C ALA A 25 -32.92 -12.27 4.11
N LEU A 26 -31.84 -11.67 3.60
CA LEU A 26 -31.41 -10.33 3.99
C LEU A 26 -31.89 -9.24 3.03
N TRP A 27 -32.32 -9.57 1.81
CA TRP A 27 -32.54 -8.61 0.72
C TRP A 27 -33.36 -7.38 1.11
N GLU A 28 -34.54 -7.59 1.70
CA GLU A 28 -35.46 -6.51 2.14
C GLU A 28 -34.93 -5.71 3.34
N MET A 29 -33.87 -6.21 3.99
CA MET A 29 -33.22 -5.57 5.13
C MET A 29 -31.96 -4.81 4.72
N LEU A 30 -31.48 -4.93 3.48
CA LEU A 30 -30.22 -4.31 3.07
C LEU A 30 -30.37 -2.79 2.87
N ALA A 31 -29.37 -2.02 3.34
CA ALA A 31 -29.27 -0.58 3.10
C ALA A 31 -29.04 -0.26 1.62
N ALA A 32 -29.30 0.98 1.17
CA ALA A 32 -29.14 1.35 -0.25
C ALA A 32 -27.69 1.25 -0.79
N ASP A 33 -26.71 1.18 0.11
CA ASP A 33 -25.28 1.08 -0.15
C ASP A 33 -24.67 -0.17 0.52
N TRP A 34 -25.48 -1.23 0.67
CA TRP A 34 -25.06 -2.47 1.30
C TRP A 34 -23.85 -3.13 0.64
N GLU A 35 -23.11 -3.88 1.45
CA GLU A 35 -22.01 -4.74 1.04
C GLU A 35 -22.12 -6.12 1.72
N LEU A 36 -22.00 -7.21 0.94
CA LEU A 36 -22.02 -8.59 1.43
C LEU A 36 -20.75 -9.31 1.04
N TRP A 37 -20.06 -9.87 2.01
CA TRP A 37 -18.83 -10.63 1.84
C TRP A 37 -19.11 -12.12 2.01
N LEU A 38 -18.93 -12.89 0.95
CA LEU A 38 -19.12 -14.32 0.91
C LEU A 38 -17.75 -15.01 0.93
N ASP A 39 -17.42 -15.64 2.06
CA ASP A 39 -16.17 -16.39 2.24
C ASP A 39 -16.08 -17.59 1.30
N ASP A 40 -14.88 -18.13 1.09
CA ASP A 40 -14.61 -19.27 0.19
C ASP A 40 -15.12 -19.05 -1.27
N GLY A 41 -14.98 -17.84 -1.82
CA GLY A 41 -15.50 -17.50 -3.16
C GLY A 41 -14.96 -18.37 -4.32
N CYS A 42 -13.81 -19.02 -4.15
CA CYS A 42 -13.26 -19.95 -5.14
C CYS A 42 -13.89 -21.35 -5.10
N ARG A 43 -14.73 -21.67 -4.11
CA ARG A 43 -15.41 -22.97 -4.04
C ARG A 43 -16.63 -23.02 -4.99
N ALA A 44 -16.84 -24.18 -5.61
CA ALA A 44 -17.88 -24.37 -6.60
C ALA A 44 -19.30 -24.11 -6.06
N HIS A 45 -19.55 -24.39 -4.78
CA HIS A 45 -20.85 -24.17 -4.16
C HIS A 45 -21.19 -22.67 -4.04
N GLU A 46 -20.20 -21.86 -3.65
CA GLU A 46 -20.30 -20.41 -3.49
C GLU A 46 -20.49 -19.72 -4.84
N GLN A 47 -19.79 -20.19 -5.87
CA GLN A 47 -19.99 -19.76 -7.25
C GLN A 47 -21.41 -20.10 -7.75
N ALA A 48 -21.92 -21.28 -7.43
CA ALA A 48 -23.29 -21.67 -7.78
C ALA A 48 -24.34 -20.83 -7.02
N CYS A 49 -24.10 -20.50 -5.74
CA CYS A 49 -24.95 -19.60 -4.96
C CYS A 49 -25.00 -18.22 -5.59
N LEU A 50 -23.82 -17.65 -5.90
CA LEU A 50 -23.69 -16.35 -6.56
C LEU A 50 -24.44 -16.33 -7.90
N ALA A 51 -24.24 -17.34 -8.75
CA ALA A 51 -24.94 -17.45 -10.03
C ALA A 51 -26.47 -17.52 -9.85
N GLY A 52 -26.95 -18.27 -8.85
CA GLY A 52 -28.37 -18.33 -8.51
C GLY A 52 -28.94 -17.00 -8.02
N TRP A 53 -28.14 -16.21 -7.30
CA TRP A 53 -28.54 -14.87 -6.87
C TRP A 53 -28.58 -13.88 -8.04
N GLN A 54 -27.62 -13.93 -8.96
CA GLN A 54 -27.58 -13.05 -10.13
C GLN A 54 -28.79 -13.24 -11.07
N GLN A 55 -29.47 -14.38 -10.99
CA GLN A 55 -30.72 -14.61 -11.74
C GLN A 55 -31.92 -13.86 -11.15
N ARG A 56 -31.84 -13.40 -9.89
CA ARG A 56 -32.99 -12.86 -9.13
C ARG A 56 -32.77 -11.45 -8.59
N TYR A 57 -31.52 -11.06 -8.38
CA TYR A 57 -31.15 -9.81 -7.73
C TYR A 57 -30.13 -9.06 -8.58
N GLU A 58 -30.25 -7.73 -8.58
CA GLU A 58 -29.29 -6.84 -9.24
C GLU A 58 -28.26 -6.38 -8.22
N PHE A 59 -26.99 -6.76 -8.43
CA PHE A 59 -25.87 -6.34 -7.61
C PHE A 59 -24.58 -6.46 -8.40
N CYS A 60 -23.57 -5.73 -7.96
CA CYS A 60 -22.20 -5.89 -8.45
C CYS A 60 -21.48 -6.93 -7.61
N HIS A 61 -20.56 -7.67 -8.21
CA HIS A 61 -19.72 -8.61 -7.47
C HIS A 61 -18.29 -8.59 -7.98
N GLN A 62 -17.35 -8.82 -7.08
CA GLN A 62 -15.92 -8.94 -7.36
C GLN A 62 -15.36 -10.10 -6.54
N LEU A 63 -14.56 -10.96 -7.18
CA LEU A 63 -13.79 -11.97 -6.47
C LEU A 63 -12.48 -11.33 -6.01
N GLU A 64 -12.34 -11.15 -4.70
CA GLU A 64 -11.13 -10.66 -4.06
C GLU A 64 -10.22 -11.84 -3.72
N GLN A 65 -9.07 -11.93 -4.39
CA GLN A 65 -8.12 -13.03 -4.23
C GLN A 65 -7.11 -12.72 -3.11
N PHE A 66 -7.51 -12.95 -1.85
CA PHE A 66 -6.63 -12.79 -0.69
C PHE A 66 -5.77 -14.04 -0.39
N ASP A 67 -6.31 -15.23 -0.67
CA ASP A 67 -5.68 -16.53 -0.49
C ASP A 67 -6.23 -17.57 -1.50
N ALA A 68 -6.04 -18.86 -1.25
CA ALA A 68 -6.56 -19.94 -2.10
C ALA A 68 -8.08 -20.10 -2.04
N LYS A 69 -8.74 -19.56 -1.02
CA LYS A 69 -10.18 -19.64 -0.82
C LYS A 69 -10.90 -18.50 -1.54
N GLY A 70 -10.30 -17.31 -1.56
CA GLY A 70 -10.90 -16.11 -2.15
C GLY A 70 -12.16 -15.64 -1.40
N LEU A 71 -12.60 -14.42 -1.69
CA LEU A 71 -13.77 -13.81 -1.07
C LEU A 71 -14.60 -13.13 -2.15
N TYR A 72 -15.88 -13.46 -2.27
CA TYR A 72 -16.76 -12.66 -3.11
C TYR A 72 -17.26 -11.46 -2.32
N ARG A 73 -17.00 -10.27 -2.85
CA ARG A 73 -17.63 -9.04 -2.39
C ARG A 73 -18.80 -8.73 -3.31
N LEU A 74 -19.98 -8.59 -2.75
CA LEU A 74 -21.21 -8.19 -3.43
C LEU A 74 -21.61 -6.80 -2.92
N SER A 75 -22.17 -5.96 -3.79
CA SER A 75 -22.57 -4.60 -3.41
C SER A 75 -23.77 -4.08 -4.20
N ALA A 76 -24.54 -3.18 -3.57
CA ALA A 76 -25.66 -2.48 -4.20
C ALA A 76 -25.24 -1.58 -5.38
N ARG A 77 -24.00 -1.11 -5.36
CA ARG A 77 -23.42 -0.18 -6.33
C ARG A 77 -22.22 -0.84 -7.04
N PRO A 78 -21.86 -0.38 -8.24
CA PRO A 78 -20.60 -0.76 -8.88
C PRO A 78 -19.43 -0.67 -7.90
N ALA A 79 -18.47 -1.57 -8.10
CA ALA A 79 -17.25 -1.69 -7.30
C ALA A 79 -16.69 -0.31 -6.94
N PRO A 80 -16.06 -0.16 -5.76
CA PRO A 80 -15.45 1.10 -5.38
C PRO A 80 -14.55 1.59 -6.51
N PRO A 81 -14.36 2.92 -6.61
CA PRO A 81 -13.71 3.52 -7.75
C PRO A 81 -12.39 2.82 -8.02
N THR A 82 -12.23 2.36 -9.28
CA THR A 82 -10.93 1.97 -9.81
C THR A 82 -9.94 3.04 -9.41
N PHE A 83 -8.80 2.64 -8.84
CA PHE A 83 -7.75 3.58 -8.48
C PHE A 83 -7.50 4.54 -9.65
N THR A 84 -7.56 5.84 -9.37
CA THR A 84 -7.19 6.88 -10.31
C THR A 84 -6.05 7.69 -9.73
N LEU A 85 -5.00 7.90 -10.52
CA LEU A 85 -3.95 8.82 -10.11
C LEU A 85 -4.53 10.25 -10.10
N PRO A 86 -4.45 10.98 -8.97
CA PRO A 86 -4.93 12.36 -8.90
C PRO A 86 -4.32 13.20 -10.02
N PRO A 87 -5.10 14.05 -10.73
CA PRO A 87 -4.59 14.84 -11.85
C PRO A 87 -3.35 15.68 -11.52
N ARG A 88 -3.27 16.19 -10.28
CA ARG A 88 -2.11 16.98 -9.79
C ARG A 88 -0.83 16.17 -9.58
N LEU A 89 -0.92 14.84 -9.52
CA LEU A 89 0.22 13.94 -9.39
C LEU A 89 0.73 13.39 -10.73
N ARG A 90 -0.07 13.48 -11.79
CA ARG A 90 0.29 12.97 -13.12
C ARG A 90 1.53 13.68 -13.66
N GLY A 91 2.62 12.93 -13.91
CA GLY A 91 3.89 13.52 -14.33
C GLY A 91 4.65 14.31 -13.24
N HIS A 92 4.09 14.41 -12.03
CA HIS A 92 4.68 15.10 -10.87
C HIS A 92 5.06 14.15 -9.73
N LEU A 93 4.73 12.86 -9.86
CA LEU A 93 5.00 11.82 -8.89
C LEU A 93 6.13 10.91 -9.37
N ALA A 94 7.12 10.68 -8.50
CA ALA A 94 8.08 9.61 -8.66
C ALA A 94 7.69 8.42 -7.75
N LEU A 95 7.52 7.24 -8.34
CA LEU A 95 7.42 5.97 -7.61
C LEU A 95 8.82 5.34 -7.53
N SER A 96 9.37 5.24 -6.33
CA SER A 96 10.68 4.65 -6.08
C SER A 96 10.54 3.29 -5.40
N ILE A 97 11.16 2.25 -5.96
CA ILE A 97 11.12 0.87 -5.46
C ILE A 97 12.55 0.40 -5.16
N LEU A 98 12.79 0.00 -3.91
CA LEU A 98 14.05 -0.60 -3.50
C LEU A 98 13.92 -2.12 -3.41
N THR A 99 14.80 -2.85 -4.06
CA THR A 99 14.82 -4.32 -4.08
C THR A 99 16.24 -4.87 -4.02
N GLY A 100 16.41 -6.15 -3.66
CA GLY A 100 17.69 -6.86 -3.77
C GLY A 100 17.62 -8.28 -3.24
N SER A 101 18.07 -9.25 -4.03
CA SER A 101 18.14 -10.69 -3.71
C SER A 101 16.82 -11.31 -3.26
N ARG A 102 15.67 -10.70 -3.63
CA ARG A 102 14.31 -11.11 -3.23
C ARG A 102 13.30 -11.01 -4.38
N LEU A 103 13.70 -11.45 -5.59
CA LEU A 103 12.84 -11.41 -6.79
C LEU A 103 11.38 -11.89 -6.55
N PRO A 104 11.11 -13.00 -5.82
CA PRO A 104 9.72 -13.43 -5.59
C PRO A 104 8.86 -12.40 -4.84
N LEU A 105 9.44 -11.65 -3.90
CA LEU A 105 8.70 -10.60 -3.18
C LEU A 105 8.47 -9.40 -4.09
N LEU A 106 9.49 -8.97 -4.85
CA LEU A 106 9.35 -7.91 -5.84
C LEU A 106 8.22 -8.22 -6.84
N GLN A 107 8.17 -9.45 -7.34
CA GLN A 107 7.11 -9.90 -8.25
C GLN A 107 5.73 -9.80 -7.61
N GLN A 108 5.58 -10.16 -6.33
CA GLN A 108 4.31 -10.02 -5.63
C GLN A 108 3.93 -8.54 -5.40
N THR A 109 4.87 -7.70 -4.98
CA THR A 109 4.66 -6.26 -4.83
C THR A 109 4.17 -5.65 -6.14
N LEU A 110 4.89 -5.88 -7.25
CA LEU A 110 4.53 -5.34 -8.55
C LEU A 110 3.20 -5.90 -9.07
N ALA A 111 2.94 -7.19 -8.91
CA ALA A 111 1.67 -7.79 -9.32
C ALA A 111 0.47 -7.15 -8.61
N THR A 112 0.61 -6.80 -7.32
CA THR A 112 -0.47 -6.08 -6.60
C THR A 112 -0.61 -4.64 -7.10
N LEU A 113 0.48 -3.95 -7.45
CA LEU A 113 0.38 -2.61 -8.04
C LEU A 113 -0.26 -2.63 -9.43
N GLU A 114 0.12 -3.59 -10.28
CA GLU A 114 -0.45 -3.77 -11.62
C GLU A 114 -1.95 -4.04 -11.57
N ARG A 115 -2.39 -4.83 -10.60
CA ARG A 115 -3.80 -5.18 -10.43
C ARG A 115 -4.62 -4.06 -9.80
N GLU A 116 -4.15 -3.50 -8.69
CA GLU A 116 -4.95 -2.58 -7.86
C GLU A 116 -4.75 -1.10 -8.24
N ALA A 117 -3.61 -0.74 -8.83
CA ALA A 117 -3.27 0.65 -9.18
C ALA A 117 -2.46 0.76 -10.48
N PRO A 118 -2.94 0.23 -11.62
CA PRO A 118 -2.19 0.25 -12.88
C PRO A 118 -1.84 1.67 -13.33
N ALA A 119 -2.72 2.66 -13.08
CA ALA A 119 -2.46 4.07 -13.38
C ALA A 119 -1.27 4.64 -12.59
N LEU A 120 -0.95 4.10 -11.42
CA LEU A 120 0.22 4.53 -10.64
C LEU A 120 1.51 4.18 -11.39
N LEU A 121 1.59 2.99 -11.98
CA LEU A 121 2.74 2.54 -12.75
C LEU A 121 2.80 3.24 -14.12
N ALA A 122 1.66 3.47 -14.76
CA ALA A 122 1.60 4.04 -16.10
C ALA A 122 1.83 5.57 -16.14
N GLU A 123 1.48 6.30 -15.08
CA GLU A 123 1.44 7.77 -15.10
C GLU A 123 2.44 8.44 -14.13
N SER A 124 3.23 7.65 -13.41
CA SER A 124 4.33 8.15 -12.55
C SER A 124 5.69 7.92 -13.20
N THR A 125 6.71 8.66 -12.77
CA THR A 125 8.10 8.27 -13.07
C THR A 125 8.50 7.11 -12.15
N VAL A 126 8.72 5.92 -12.69
CA VAL A 126 9.05 4.71 -11.92
C VAL A 126 10.57 4.48 -11.91
N LEU A 127 11.14 4.47 -10.70
CA LEU A 127 12.55 4.20 -10.45
C LEU A 127 12.70 2.95 -9.62
N VAL A 128 13.56 2.04 -10.06
CA VAL A 128 13.84 0.78 -9.35
C VAL A 128 15.34 0.68 -9.08
N MET A 129 15.70 0.43 -7.82
CA MET A 129 17.06 0.17 -7.39
C MET A 129 17.23 -1.30 -7.06
N VAL A 130 18.07 -1.98 -7.84
CA VAL A 130 18.54 -3.33 -7.55
C VAL A 130 19.82 -3.22 -6.72
N ASN A 131 19.66 -3.34 -5.40
CA ASN A 131 20.71 -3.16 -4.41
C ASN A 131 21.41 -4.48 -4.10
N GLY A 132 22.59 -4.68 -4.70
CA GLY A 132 23.42 -5.87 -4.56
C GLY A 132 23.64 -6.59 -5.89
N ALA A 133 24.65 -7.47 -5.94
CA ALA A 133 24.97 -8.31 -7.10
C ALA A 133 23.86 -9.33 -7.39
N ASP A 134 22.76 -8.86 -7.99
CA ASP A 134 21.56 -9.63 -8.28
C ASP A 134 21.16 -9.47 -9.76
N ALA A 135 21.86 -10.23 -10.60
CA ALA A 135 21.64 -10.23 -12.04
C ALA A 135 20.22 -10.70 -12.43
N GLN A 136 19.61 -11.58 -11.63
CA GLN A 136 18.28 -12.13 -11.90
C GLN A 136 17.21 -11.05 -11.73
N THR A 137 17.22 -10.33 -10.60
CA THR A 137 16.31 -9.20 -10.37
C THR A 137 16.58 -8.06 -11.35
N ALA A 138 17.85 -7.76 -11.64
CA ALA A 138 18.21 -6.74 -12.63
C ALA A 138 17.67 -7.08 -14.04
N ALA A 139 17.76 -8.33 -14.48
CA ALA A 139 17.22 -8.76 -15.76
C ALA A 139 15.67 -8.74 -15.79
N PHE A 140 15.02 -9.05 -14.66
CA PHE A 140 13.58 -8.95 -14.54
C PHE A 140 13.11 -7.49 -14.64
N VAL A 141 13.68 -6.58 -13.84
CA VAL A 141 13.34 -5.15 -13.84
C VAL A 141 13.53 -4.51 -15.21
N LYS A 142 14.61 -4.84 -15.92
CA LYS A 142 14.90 -4.32 -17.27
C LYS A 142 13.81 -4.62 -18.30
N ARG A 143 13.00 -5.66 -18.09
CA ARG A 143 11.94 -6.07 -19.02
C ARG A 143 10.58 -5.44 -18.71
N LEU A 144 10.45 -4.72 -17.60
CA LEU A 144 9.18 -4.12 -17.21
C LEU A 144 8.91 -2.86 -18.05
N PRO A 145 7.76 -2.77 -18.72
CA PRO A 145 7.50 -1.68 -19.68
C PRO A 145 7.27 -0.31 -19.02
N TYR A 146 6.96 -0.30 -17.71
CA TYR A 146 6.67 0.90 -16.93
C TYR A 146 7.86 1.40 -16.11
N VAL A 147 9.04 0.75 -16.17
CA VAL A 147 10.23 1.20 -15.41
C VAL A 147 11.02 2.20 -16.24
N ASP A 148 10.98 3.48 -15.85
CA ASP A 148 11.74 4.53 -16.53
C ASP A 148 13.24 4.44 -16.23
N HIS A 149 13.59 4.17 -14.97
CA HIS A 149 14.96 4.18 -14.50
C HIS A 149 15.28 2.97 -13.63
N GLN A 150 16.18 2.12 -14.13
CA GLN A 150 16.82 1.08 -13.33
C GLN A 150 18.19 1.57 -12.85
N ILE A 151 18.41 1.55 -11.54
CA ILE A 151 19.71 1.73 -10.89
C ILE A 151 20.16 0.36 -10.40
N SER A 152 21.42 -0.01 -10.59
CA SER A 152 21.93 -1.32 -10.17
C SER A 152 23.27 -1.17 -9.47
N HIS A 153 23.38 -1.74 -8.28
CA HIS A 153 24.61 -1.78 -7.52
C HIS A 153 25.21 -3.19 -7.55
N GLN A 154 26.32 -3.37 -8.27
CA GLN A 154 26.91 -4.69 -8.54
C GLN A 154 27.83 -5.24 -7.43
N ALA A 155 27.91 -4.58 -6.27
CA ALA A 155 28.73 -5.04 -5.14
C ALA A 155 27.85 -5.55 -3.99
N ALA A 156 28.38 -5.53 -2.76
CA ALA A 156 27.62 -5.91 -1.57
C ALA A 156 26.41 -4.97 -1.35
N ILE A 157 25.34 -5.50 -0.76
CA ILE A 157 24.12 -4.74 -0.46
C ILE A 157 24.48 -3.47 0.33
N GLN A 158 24.10 -2.31 -0.20
CA GLN A 158 24.30 -1.03 0.46
C GLN A 158 23.30 -0.85 1.60
N PRO A 159 23.65 -0.08 2.65
CA PRO A 159 22.68 0.38 3.64
C PRO A 159 21.47 1.06 2.98
N ILE A 160 20.26 0.84 3.52
CA ILE A 160 19.00 1.35 2.95
C ILE A 160 19.04 2.85 2.65
N GLY A 161 19.61 3.65 3.56
CA GLY A 161 19.72 5.10 3.36
C GLY A 161 20.53 5.45 2.11
N VAL A 162 21.65 4.76 1.87
CA VAL A 162 22.50 5.00 0.69
C VAL A 162 21.79 4.60 -0.60
N ALA A 163 21.13 3.44 -0.61
CA ALA A 163 20.43 2.95 -1.79
C ALA A 163 19.22 3.84 -2.14
N THR A 164 18.39 4.20 -1.15
CA THR A 164 17.27 5.11 -1.36
C THR A 164 17.75 6.52 -1.72
N SER A 165 18.90 6.98 -1.23
CA SER A 165 19.48 8.26 -1.64
C SER A 165 19.75 8.32 -3.15
N GLN A 166 20.19 7.21 -3.77
CA GLN A 166 20.41 7.16 -5.23
C GLN A 166 19.09 7.23 -6.01
N LEU A 167 18.05 6.55 -5.52
CA LEU A 167 16.69 6.66 -6.09
C LEU A 167 16.18 8.10 -6.03
N VAL A 168 16.29 8.72 -4.84
CA VAL A 168 15.80 10.08 -4.61
C VAL A 168 16.60 11.09 -5.41
N ASP A 169 17.93 10.98 -5.46
CA ASP A 169 18.76 11.85 -6.29
C ASP A 169 18.36 11.76 -7.76
N ARG A 170 18.19 10.54 -8.29
CA ARG A 170 17.76 10.33 -9.68
C ARG A 170 16.39 10.92 -9.96
N ALA A 171 15.41 10.71 -9.08
CA ALA A 171 14.07 11.26 -9.22
C ALA A 171 14.09 12.81 -9.23
N LEU A 172 14.88 13.40 -8.34
CA LEU A 172 14.96 14.84 -8.14
C LEU A 172 15.80 15.61 -9.17
N GLN A 173 16.44 14.90 -10.11
CA GLN A 173 17.05 15.51 -11.31
C GLN A 173 15.97 16.10 -12.23
N SER A 174 14.77 15.52 -12.25
CA SER A 174 13.63 16.10 -12.94
C SER A 174 13.02 17.21 -12.09
N ARG A 175 12.89 18.42 -12.68
CA ARG A 175 12.21 19.54 -12.03
C ARG A 175 10.69 19.39 -11.95
N ALA A 176 10.12 18.42 -12.67
CA ALA A 176 8.68 18.17 -12.66
C ALA A 176 8.24 17.39 -11.41
N ILE A 177 9.15 16.70 -10.72
CA ILE A 177 8.80 15.85 -9.58
C ILE A 177 8.58 16.69 -8.32
N ASP A 178 7.33 16.71 -7.85
CA ASP A 178 6.89 17.40 -6.64
C ASP A 178 6.70 16.45 -5.46
N TYR A 179 6.47 15.16 -5.74
CA TYR A 179 6.20 14.14 -4.72
C TYR A 179 6.97 12.85 -5.00
N LEU A 180 7.37 12.17 -3.92
CA LEU A 180 7.97 10.84 -3.98
C LEU A 180 7.12 9.84 -3.18
N LEU A 181 6.70 8.78 -3.84
CA LEU A 181 6.15 7.58 -3.23
C LEU A 181 7.26 6.53 -3.15
N HIS A 182 7.61 6.09 -1.95
CA HIS A 182 8.66 5.09 -1.75
C HIS A 182 8.09 3.75 -1.30
N LEU A 183 8.58 2.65 -1.88
CA LEU A 183 8.27 1.27 -1.52
C LEU A 183 9.55 0.42 -1.42
N GLU A 184 9.53 -0.55 -0.51
CA GLU A 184 10.42 -1.71 -0.54
C GLU A 184 9.72 -2.87 -1.26
N ASP A 185 10.48 -3.88 -1.71
CA ASP A 185 10.00 -5.03 -2.48
C ASP A 185 9.21 -6.08 -1.68
N ASP A 186 8.85 -5.81 -0.43
CA ASP A 186 8.09 -6.70 0.45
C ASP A 186 6.76 -6.11 0.94
N TRP A 187 6.18 -5.22 0.14
CA TRP A 187 4.88 -4.60 0.41
C TRP A 187 3.85 -4.92 -0.67
N ALA A 188 2.64 -5.30 -0.26
CA ALA A 188 1.51 -5.49 -1.16
C ALA A 188 0.51 -4.36 -1.01
N LEU A 189 0.05 -3.80 -2.14
CA LEU A 189 -1.11 -2.91 -2.15
C LEU A 189 -2.36 -3.76 -1.96
N ARG A 190 -3.07 -3.55 -0.84
CA ARG A 190 -4.34 -4.21 -0.52
C ARG A 190 -5.23 -3.20 0.20
N THR A 191 -6.16 -2.61 -0.54
CA THR A 191 -7.06 -1.58 -0.01
C THR A 191 -8.35 -1.57 -0.80
N LEU A 192 -9.46 -1.27 -0.11
CA LEU A 192 -10.73 -0.99 -0.77
C LEU A 192 -10.94 0.52 -0.99
N ASP A 193 -10.10 1.35 -0.38
CA ASP A 193 -10.09 2.78 -0.59
C ASP A 193 -9.31 3.11 -1.86
N GLY A 194 -10.01 3.36 -2.98
CA GLY A 194 -9.41 3.81 -4.24
C GLY A 194 -8.87 5.24 -4.23
N HIS A 195 -9.11 6.00 -3.15
CA HIS A 195 -8.70 7.40 -2.98
C HIS A 195 -7.50 7.58 -2.04
N TRP A 196 -6.86 6.50 -1.58
CA TRP A 196 -5.78 6.53 -0.59
C TRP A 196 -4.66 7.53 -0.94
N LEU A 197 -4.25 7.57 -2.21
CA LEU A 197 -3.18 8.44 -2.68
C LEU A 197 -3.66 9.90 -2.80
N ALA A 198 -4.91 10.12 -3.19
CA ALA A 198 -5.52 11.44 -3.23
C ALA A 198 -5.55 12.07 -1.83
N ARG A 199 -5.97 11.29 -0.82
CA ARG A 199 -5.96 11.70 0.59
C ARG A 199 -4.55 12.00 1.08
N ALA A 200 -3.59 11.12 0.81
CA ALA A 200 -2.19 11.33 1.18
C ALA A 200 -1.61 12.63 0.58
N HIS A 201 -1.89 12.87 -0.70
CA HIS A 201 -1.47 14.10 -1.38
C HIS A 201 -2.14 15.34 -0.79
N GLN A 202 -3.45 15.29 -0.54
CA GLN A 202 -4.19 16.40 0.06
C GLN A 202 -3.60 16.80 1.41
N ILE A 203 -3.29 15.83 2.28
CA ILE A 203 -2.65 16.10 3.58
C ILE A 203 -1.33 16.86 3.40
N LEU A 204 -0.44 16.41 2.51
CA LEU A 204 0.84 17.08 2.29
C LEU A 204 0.69 18.47 1.67
N ALA A 205 -0.34 18.68 0.84
CA ALA A 205 -0.61 19.94 0.17
C ALA A 205 -1.23 20.99 1.12
N GLU A 206 -2.12 20.56 2.01
CA GLU A 206 -2.87 21.44 2.92
C GLU A 206 -2.18 21.64 4.27
N GLN A 207 -1.27 20.74 4.68
CA GLN A 207 -0.59 20.78 5.97
C GLN A 207 0.93 20.90 5.81
N PRO A 208 1.49 22.11 5.69
CA PRO A 208 2.93 22.34 5.54
C PRO A 208 3.77 21.76 6.69
N GLY A 209 3.17 21.59 7.88
CA GLY A 209 3.80 20.96 9.04
C GLY A 209 3.97 19.44 8.94
N VAL A 210 3.35 18.75 7.96
CA VAL A 210 3.44 17.29 7.78
C VAL A 210 4.47 16.96 6.71
N GLY A 211 5.55 16.28 7.08
CA GLY A 211 6.65 15.92 6.17
C GLY A 211 6.53 14.54 5.53
N GLN A 212 5.73 13.64 6.11
CA GLN A 212 5.53 12.28 5.61
C GLN A 212 4.11 11.80 5.89
N VAL A 213 3.47 11.23 4.87
CA VAL A 213 2.24 10.44 5.02
C VAL A 213 2.59 8.97 4.85
N ARG A 214 2.39 8.19 5.91
CA ARG A 214 2.60 6.74 5.94
C ARG A 214 1.37 6.02 5.40
N LEU A 215 1.64 5.02 4.56
CA LEU A 215 0.64 4.31 3.78
C LEU A 215 0.51 2.83 4.17
N ARG A 216 1.35 2.34 5.09
CA ARG A 216 1.20 1.00 5.67
C ARG A 216 -0.17 0.86 6.34
N HIS A 217 -0.72 -0.34 6.35
CA HIS A 217 -2.00 -0.62 6.99
C HIS A 217 -1.88 -0.54 8.53
N GLN A 218 -2.96 -0.15 9.20
CA GLN A 218 -2.98 0.06 10.66
C GLN A 218 -2.84 -1.24 11.48
N SER A 219 -3.10 -2.39 10.86
CA SER A 219 -2.89 -3.71 11.47
C SER A 219 -1.41 -4.10 11.56
N GLU A 220 -0.53 -3.41 10.83
CA GLU A 220 0.90 -3.68 10.86
C GLU A 220 1.49 -3.29 12.22
N THR A 221 2.40 -4.10 12.75
CA THR A 221 3.03 -3.83 14.04
C THR A 221 3.99 -2.64 13.95
N VAL A 222 3.92 -1.75 14.94
CA VAL A 222 4.69 -0.49 14.95
C VAL A 222 5.38 -0.29 16.29
N LEU A 223 6.55 0.33 16.28
CA LEU A 223 7.19 0.74 17.54
C LEU A 223 6.38 1.88 18.18
N PRO A 224 6.07 1.80 19.49
CA PRO A 224 5.33 2.84 20.21
C PRO A 224 6.22 4.03 20.64
N TYR A 225 7.48 4.08 20.19
CA TYR A 225 8.45 5.10 20.58
C TYR A 225 9.28 5.58 19.37
N HIS A 226 9.83 6.79 19.47
CA HIS A 226 10.70 7.39 18.47
C HIS A 226 12.10 6.74 18.51
N MET A 227 12.59 6.22 17.39
CA MET A 227 13.84 5.43 17.35
C MET A 227 15.12 6.22 17.70
N VAL A 228 15.15 7.53 17.43
CA VAL A 228 16.27 8.42 17.82
C VAL A 228 16.17 8.87 19.29
N THR A 229 15.09 9.54 19.69
CA THR A 229 14.94 10.16 21.02
C THR A 229 14.50 9.20 22.12
N ARG A 230 14.00 8.01 21.74
CA ARG A 230 13.37 7.02 22.63
C ARG A 230 12.09 7.50 23.34
N ALA A 231 11.62 8.71 23.06
CA ALA A 231 10.37 9.22 23.61
C ALA A 231 9.17 8.44 23.05
N PRO A 232 8.09 8.27 23.83
CA PRO A 232 6.83 7.69 23.34
C PRO A 232 6.25 8.48 22.15
N ILE A 233 5.60 7.78 21.23
CA ILE A 233 4.84 8.40 20.14
C ILE A 233 3.38 8.53 20.58
N HIS A 234 2.89 9.76 20.62
CA HIS A 234 1.50 10.06 20.92
C HIS A 234 0.78 10.38 19.61
N TRP A 235 -0.13 9.49 19.22
CA TRP A 235 -0.98 9.67 18.05
C TRP A 235 -2.28 10.36 18.44
N LEU A 236 -2.67 11.35 17.65
CA LEU A 236 -3.96 12.01 17.70
C LEU A 236 -4.82 11.48 16.56
N ASP A 237 -5.92 10.81 16.88
CA ASP A 237 -6.83 10.27 15.88
C ASP A 237 -7.72 11.39 15.33
N GLN A 238 -7.83 11.48 14.01
CA GLN A 238 -8.52 12.55 13.28
C GLN A 238 -9.33 11.97 12.12
N GLY A 239 -10.38 11.19 12.45
CA GLY A 239 -11.19 10.52 11.44
C GLY A 239 -10.39 9.44 10.72
N GLU A 240 -10.10 9.65 9.44
CA GLU A 240 -9.43 8.66 8.58
C GLU A 240 -7.89 8.75 8.62
N GLN A 241 -7.33 9.46 9.60
CA GLN A 241 -5.90 9.61 9.76
C GLN A 241 -5.49 9.73 11.22
N ARG A 242 -4.23 9.40 11.51
CA ARG A 242 -3.58 9.67 12.80
C ARG A 242 -2.44 10.63 12.61
N TYR A 243 -2.35 11.64 13.45
CA TYR A 243 -1.30 12.65 13.42
C TYR A 243 -0.33 12.46 14.60
N ALA A 244 0.97 12.59 14.36
CA ALA A 244 1.97 12.63 15.42
C ALA A 244 3.15 13.54 15.05
N GLN A 245 3.36 14.59 15.84
CA GLN A 245 4.54 15.47 15.76
C GLN A 245 5.83 14.72 16.13
N SER A 246 5.74 13.73 17.03
CA SER A 246 6.87 12.97 17.55
C SER A 246 7.12 11.63 16.85
N ALA A 247 6.45 11.36 15.73
CA ALA A 247 6.70 10.15 14.96
C ALA A 247 7.96 10.31 14.10
N HIS A 248 8.80 9.27 14.08
CA HIS A 248 10.06 9.23 13.32
C HIS A 248 9.82 9.11 11.81
N PHE A 249 10.80 9.44 10.98
CA PHE A 249 10.77 9.06 9.55
C PHE A 249 10.88 7.54 9.36
N THR A 250 10.21 6.98 8.34
CA THR A 250 10.33 5.56 7.98
C THR A 250 10.59 5.37 6.48
N PHE A 251 11.20 4.24 6.11
CA PHE A 251 11.35 3.77 4.73
C PHE A 251 10.19 2.88 4.26
N ASN A 252 9.24 2.57 5.15
CA ASN A 252 7.99 1.91 4.78
C ASN A 252 7.21 2.74 3.74
N PRO A 253 6.19 2.14 3.07
CA PRO A 253 5.33 2.82 2.11
C PRO A 253 4.89 4.18 2.59
N SER A 254 5.35 5.22 1.88
CA SER A 254 5.09 6.60 2.28
C SER A 254 5.17 7.57 1.11
N LEU A 255 4.37 8.64 1.22
CA LEU A 255 4.42 9.79 0.33
C LEU A 255 5.13 10.95 1.06
N ILE A 256 6.06 11.61 0.36
CA ILE A 256 6.77 12.80 0.84
C ILE A 256 6.83 13.87 -0.25
N ARG A 257 6.97 15.14 0.15
CA ARG A 257 7.25 16.26 -0.76
C ARG A 257 8.70 16.18 -1.24
N ALA A 258 8.94 16.49 -2.52
CA ALA A 258 10.28 16.56 -3.10
C ALA A 258 11.16 17.59 -2.37
N THR A 259 10.58 18.70 -1.91
CA THR A 259 11.28 19.73 -1.12
C THR A 259 11.80 19.19 0.22
N ASP A 260 11.03 18.35 0.89
CA ASP A 260 11.45 17.70 2.14
C ASP A 260 12.45 16.57 1.88
N ALA A 261 12.24 15.80 0.81
CA ALA A 261 13.19 14.77 0.38
C ALA A 261 14.60 15.33 0.13
N ARG A 262 14.72 16.50 -0.51
CA ARG A 262 16.00 17.21 -0.71
C ARG A 262 16.74 17.54 0.59
N ARG A 263 16.02 17.67 1.71
CA ARG A 263 16.59 17.98 3.03
C ARG A 263 16.96 16.71 3.80
N ILE A 264 16.21 15.63 3.59
CA ILE A 264 16.44 14.32 4.23
C ILE A 264 17.62 13.59 3.54
N TYR A 265 17.65 13.59 2.21
CA TYR A 265 18.64 12.85 1.42
C TYR A 265 19.78 13.79 0.95
N PRO A 266 21.01 13.27 0.75
CA PRO A 266 21.42 11.89 0.96
C PRO A 266 21.52 11.53 2.45
N CYS A 267 21.34 10.26 2.78
CA CYS A 267 21.58 9.71 4.11
C CYS A 267 22.28 8.34 4.00
N ARG A 268 22.99 7.93 5.04
CA ARG A 268 23.72 6.67 5.12
C ARG A 268 22.79 5.53 5.55
N ASP A 269 21.92 5.78 6.51
CA ASP A 269 21.05 4.78 7.10
C ASP A 269 19.74 5.39 7.59
N GLU A 270 18.88 4.51 8.10
CA GLU A 270 17.56 4.90 8.61
C GLU A 270 17.65 5.87 9.78
N ARG A 271 18.64 5.70 10.66
CA ARG A 271 18.82 6.58 11.82
C ARG A 271 19.19 8.00 11.38
N GLN A 272 20.06 8.15 10.38
CA GLN A 272 20.43 9.47 9.87
C GLN A 272 19.25 10.17 9.19
N ALA A 273 18.43 9.46 8.41
CA ALA A 273 17.21 10.02 7.83
C ALA A 273 16.25 10.52 8.91
N GLN A 274 16.05 9.73 9.97
CA GLN A 274 15.22 10.10 11.12
C GLN A 274 15.75 11.31 11.88
N VAL A 275 17.06 11.43 12.08
CA VAL A 275 17.67 12.60 12.73
C VAL A 275 17.43 13.86 11.91
N LYS A 276 17.64 13.80 10.58
CA LYS A 276 17.38 14.94 9.69
C LYS A 276 15.90 15.33 9.71
N PHE A 277 15.00 14.37 9.59
CA PHE A 277 13.56 14.62 9.66
C PHE A 277 13.14 15.26 10.99
N LEU A 278 13.66 14.76 12.11
CA LEU A 278 13.42 15.34 13.43
C LEU A 278 13.91 16.79 13.53
N GLN A 279 15.10 17.10 12.99
CA GLN A 279 15.65 18.46 12.94
C GLN A 279 14.81 19.42 12.08
N MET A 280 14.04 18.89 11.12
CA MET A 280 13.14 19.69 10.30
C MET A 280 11.87 20.10 11.06
N GLY A 281 11.57 19.50 12.22
CA GLY A 281 10.39 19.80 13.03
C GLY A 281 9.08 19.41 12.35
N LEU A 282 9.10 18.45 11.42
CA LEU A 282 7.93 18.01 10.68
C LEU A 282 7.20 16.88 11.41
N ALA A 283 5.88 16.88 11.31
CA ALA A 283 5.02 15.81 11.78
C ALA A 283 4.90 14.68 10.76
N THR A 284 4.42 13.53 11.23
CA THR A 284 4.02 12.41 10.40
C THR A 284 2.52 12.18 10.52
N VAL A 285 1.88 11.86 9.41
CA VAL A 285 0.50 11.36 9.38
C VAL A 285 0.51 9.90 8.95
N GLN A 286 -0.36 9.10 9.56
CA GLN A 286 -0.63 7.71 9.21
C GLN A 286 -2.06 7.63 8.68
N LEU A 287 -2.24 7.19 7.43
CA LEU A 287 -3.58 6.94 6.90
C LEU A 287 -4.26 5.79 7.66
N GLN A 288 -5.58 5.87 7.82
CA GLN A 288 -6.43 4.81 8.34
C GLN A 288 -7.49 4.42 7.30
N PRO A 289 -7.62 3.12 6.97
CA PRO A 289 -6.82 2.01 7.51
C PRO A 289 -5.39 1.92 6.91
N GLY A 290 -5.02 2.74 5.93
CA GLY A 290 -3.77 2.58 5.16
C GLY A 290 -3.94 1.56 4.03
N ALA A 291 -2.99 1.52 3.09
CA ALA A 291 -3.14 0.78 1.82
C ALA A 291 -2.17 -0.39 1.62
N PHE A 292 -1.05 -0.42 2.35
CA PHE A 292 0.02 -1.40 2.12
C PHE A 292 0.18 -2.38 3.27
N HIS A 293 0.21 -3.67 2.95
CA HIS A 293 0.45 -4.75 3.91
C HIS A 293 1.82 -5.37 3.69
N HIS A 294 2.46 -5.79 4.77
CA HIS A 294 3.79 -6.40 4.68
C HIS A 294 3.68 -7.87 4.24
N LEU A 295 4.39 -8.26 3.18
CA LEU A 295 4.33 -9.62 2.60
C LEU A 295 5.12 -10.66 3.41
N GLY A 296 6.16 -10.24 4.15
CA GLY A 296 7.16 -11.18 4.67
C GLY A 296 7.71 -10.85 6.04
N ALA A 297 6.89 -10.85 7.10
CA ALA A 297 7.34 -10.54 8.47
C ALA A 297 8.54 -11.41 8.95
N GLN A 298 8.80 -12.55 8.30
CA GLN A 298 9.91 -13.46 8.60
C GLN A 298 11.05 -13.49 7.56
N GLN A 299 11.01 -12.65 6.51
CA GLN A 299 11.99 -12.66 5.41
C GLN A 299 12.83 -11.38 5.31
N SER A 300 12.92 -10.60 6.40
CA SER A 300 13.71 -9.38 6.42
C SER A 300 15.18 -9.65 6.08
N LEU A 301 15.72 -8.93 5.09
CA LEU A 301 17.15 -8.97 4.73
C LEU A 301 18.05 -8.71 5.95
N ARG A 302 17.61 -7.86 6.90
CA ARG A 302 18.34 -7.61 8.16
C ARG A 302 18.54 -8.90 8.98
N GLN A 303 17.59 -9.83 8.97
CA GLN A 303 17.72 -11.09 9.70
C GLN A 303 18.66 -12.07 8.97
N ARG A 304 18.69 -12.07 7.63
CA ARG A 304 19.64 -12.89 6.84
C ARG A 304 21.07 -12.36 6.95
N LEU A 305 21.26 -11.05 6.85
CA LEU A 305 22.59 -10.41 6.92
C LEU A 305 23.24 -10.47 8.30
N LYS A 306 22.48 -10.71 9.38
CA LYS A 306 23.03 -10.94 10.73
C LYS A 306 23.48 -12.39 11.00
N ARG A 307 23.17 -13.31 10.09
CA ARG A 307 23.49 -14.75 10.22
C ARG A 307 24.75 -15.17 9.45
N HIS A 308 25.41 -14.25 8.77
CA HIS A 308 26.67 -14.42 8.06
C HIS A 308 27.68 -13.38 8.57
#